data_AF-A0A182E755-F1
#
_entry.id   AF-A0A182E755-F1
#
_cell.length_a   1.000
_cell.length_b   1.000
_cell.length_c   1.000
_cell.angle_alpha   90.00
_cell.angle_beta   90.00
_cell.angle_gamma   90.00
#
_symmetry.space_group_name_H-M   'P 1'
#
loop_
_entity.id
_entity.type
_entity.pdbx_description
1 polymer ?
#
loop_
_entity_poly.entity_id
_entity_poly.type
_entity_poly.pdbx_seq_one_letter_code
_entity_poly.pdbx_strand_id
1 'polypeptide(L)'
;MADDYQMQQINGDQIGTGQKPLLELYVKASGIENRRIGACLFCQEFWMELYALYEIGVVRVEVKTVNINSEAFKKSFLGAQPPIMVENKNATYTDNREIEGRIFHLAKEFNVPLFEKDPVVEKRIESLYRNFKIFLRSKSEHDRERKGSSPTPMDSLPPQQKASYNKLVEQLSNIDQLLSERNSRYLLGQSMTEYDCELMPRLHHIRIVGQRLLGFDIPLNL
;
A
#
# COMPACT_ATOMS: atom_id res chain seq x y z
N MET A 1 20.39 -34.96 7.41
CA MET A 1 20.71 -35.91 6.33
C MET A 1 19.90 -37.21 6.39
N ALA A 2 19.74 -37.90 7.53
CA ALA A 2 18.80 -39.04 7.63
C ALA A 2 17.34 -38.58 7.80
N ASP A 3 17.10 -37.42 8.43
CA ASP A 3 15.76 -36.86 8.63
C ASP A 3 15.16 -36.18 7.38
N ASP A 4 16.01 -35.77 6.43
CA ASP A 4 15.57 -35.09 5.20
C ASP A 4 14.94 -36.07 4.19
N TYR A 5 15.31 -37.35 4.25
CA TYR A 5 14.77 -38.39 3.37
C TYR A 5 13.39 -38.91 3.81
N GLN A 6 13.04 -38.81 5.09
CA GLN A 6 11.67 -39.10 5.54
C GLN A 6 10.70 -37.95 5.27
N MET A 7 11.19 -36.71 5.14
CA MET A 7 10.36 -35.55 4.80
C MET A 7 9.97 -35.47 3.33
N GLN A 8 10.68 -36.16 2.42
CA GLN A 8 10.40 -36.09 0.98
C GLN A 8 9.32 -37.09 0.49
N GLN A 9 8.88 -38.04 1.31
CA GLN A 9 7.78 -38.96 0.96
C GLN A 9 6.44 -38.66 1.64
N ILE A 10 6.36 -37.61 2.46
CA ILE A 10 5.12 -37.19 3.16
C ILE A 10 4.43 -36.00 2.46
N ASN A 11 5.13 -35.29 1.56
CA ASN A 11 4.65 -34.06 0.91
C ASN A 11 3.74 -34.26 -0.31
N GLY A 12 2.94 -35.33 -0.32
CA GLY A 12 1.96 -35.60 -1.38
C GLY A 12 0.51 -35.30 -1.01
N ASP A 13 0.10 -35.47 0.25
CA ASP A 13 -1.35 -35.49 0.55
C ASP A 13 -1.77 -35.25 2.01
N GLN A 14 -0.90 -34.77 2.91
CA GLN A 14 -1.29 -34.57 4.32
C GLN A 14 -0.72 -33.28 4.93
N ILE A 15 -1.13 -32.12 4.41
CA ILE A 15 -1.30 -30.91 5.22
C ILE A 15 -2.77 -30.94 5.67
N GLY A 16 -3.01 -30.83 6.97
CA GLY A 16 -4.28 -31.14 7.64
C GLY A 16 -5.55 -30.74 6.90
N THR A 17 -6.59 -31.55 7.08
CA THR A 17 -7.94 -31.46 6.51
C THR A 17 -8.76 -30.23 6.96
N GLY A 18 -8.11 -29.07 7.09
CA GLY A 18 -8.75 -27.76 7.26
C GLY A 18 -8.65 -26.99 5.95
N GLN A 19 -9.78 -26.59 5.38
CA GLN A 19 -9.81 -25.77 4.17
C GLN A 19 -9.09 -24.44 4.45
N LYS A 20 -8.06 -24.10 3.67
CA LYS A 20 -7.33 -22.82 3.79
C LYS A 20 -8.33 -21.65 3.86
N PRO A 21 -8.11 -20.66 4.75
CA PRO A 21 -9.06 -19.57 4.93
C PRO A 21 -9.22 -18.79 3.63
N LEU A 22 -10.48 -18.48 3.28
CA LEU A 22 -10.82 -17.58 2.20
C LEU A 22 -10.96 -16.16 2.76
N LEU A 23 -10.11 -15.26 2.28
CA LEU A 23 -10.12 -13.85 2.62
C LEU A 23 -10.62 -13.04 1.42
N GLU A 24 -11.81 -12.48 1.55
CA GLU A 24 -12.42 -11.61 0.54
C GLU A 24 -12.14 -10.15 0.91
N LEU A 25 -11.29 -9.47 0.14
CA LEU A 25 -10.98 -8.06 0.34
C LEU A 25 -11.86 -7.18 -0.55
N TYR A 26 -12.71 -6.37 0.08
CA TYR A 26 -13.50 -5.35 -0.58
C TYR A 26 -12.68 -4.07 -0.69
N VAL A 27 -12.41 -3.64 -1.92
CA VAL A 27 -11.57 -2.47 -2.23
C VAL A 27 -12.40 -1.37 -2.89
N LYS A 28 -12.06 -0.12 -2.61
CA LYS A 28 -12.75 1.03 -3.21
C LYS A 28 -12.62 0.99 -4.74
N ALA A 29 -13.73 1.06 -5.45
CA ALA A 29 -13.73 1.13 -6.91
C ALA A 29 -13.26 2.51 -7.42
N SER A 30 -12.85 2.56 -8.68
CA SER A 30 -12.58 3.83 -9.38
C SER A 30 -13.86 4.67 -9.47
N GLY A 31 -13.74 5.97 -9.21
CA GLY A 31 -14.84 6.92 -9.38
C GLY A 31 -15.23 7.20 -10.83
N ILE A 32 -14.43 6.71 -11.80
CA ILE A 32 -14.71 6.84 -13.24
C ILE A 32 -15.44 5.58 -13.75
N GLU A 33 -14.99 4.40 -13.34
CA GLU A 33 -15.57 3.12 -13.73
C GLU A 33 -15.60 2.15 -12.56
N ASN A 34 -16.80 1.81 -12.08
CA ASN A 34 -17.00 1.03 -10.85
C ASN A 34 -16.48 -0.42 -10.93
N ARG A 35 -16.10 -0.91 -12.12
CA ARG A 35 -15.52 -2.24 -12.33
C ARG A 35 -14.00 -2.27 -12.14
N ARG A 36 -13.36 -1.10 -12.10
CA ARG A 36 -11.92 -0.98 -11.91
C ARG A 36 -11.59 -0.70 -10.45
N ILE A 37 -10.44 -1.20 -10.02
CA ILE A 37 -9.88 -0.90 -8.70
C ILE A 37 -9.55 0.60 -8.64
N GLY A 38 -9.87 1.24 -7.50
CA GLY A 38 -9.54 2.64 -7.24
C GLY A 38 -8.13 2.81 -6.67
N ALA A 39 -7.76 4.04 -6.35
CA ALA A 39 -6.43 4.39 -5.83
C ALA A 39 -6.43 4.58 -4.29
N CYS A 40 -7.07 3.67 -3.54
CA CYS A 40 -7.05 3.73 -2.08
C CYS A 40 -5.77 3.09 -1.54
N LEU A 41 -4.94 3.86 -0.84
CA LEU A 41 -3.66 3.39 -0.30
C LEU A 41 -3.83 2.19 0.64
N PHE A 42 -4.73 2.30 1.62
CA PHE A 42 -4.99 1.20 2.56
C PHE A 42 -5.55 -0.06 1.87
N CYS A 43 -6.33 0.10 0.79
CA CYS A 43 -6.77 -1.06 0.03
C CYS A 43 -5.61 -1.76 -0.68
N GLN A 44 -4.66 -1.00 -1.22
CA GLN A 44 -3.50 -1.57 -1.90
C GLN A 44 -2.52 -2.20 -0.91
N GLU A 45 -2.33 -1.56 0.25
CA GLU A 45 -1.52 -2.06 1.38
C GLU A 45 -1.95 -3.46 1.80
N PHE A 46 -3.20 -3.63 2.25
CA PHE A 46 -3.69 -4.96 2.63
C PHE A 46 -3.80 -5.94 1.47
N TRP A 47 -4.01 -5.47 0.23
CA TRP A 47 -4.00 -6.37 -0.92
C TRP A 47 -2.59 -6.93 -1.16
N MET A 48 -1.53 -6.12 -1.04
CA MET A 48 -0.15 -6.58 -1.17
C MET A 48 0.21 -7.59 -0.07
N GLU A 49 -0.19 -7.34 1.18
CA GLU A 49 0.01 -8.27 2.29
C GLU A 49 -0.72 -9.61 2.06
N LEU A 50 -1.99 -9.56 1.67
CA LEU A 50 -2.77 -10.76 1.33
C LEU A 50 -2.17 -11.51 0.15
N TYR A 51 -1.63 -10.79 -0.84
CA TYR A 51 -0.95 -11.40 -1.98
C TYR A 51 0.31 -12.16 -1.54
N ALA A 52 1.10 -11.61 -0.60
CA ALA A 52 2.26 -12.29 -0.03
C ALA A 52 1.90 -13.60 0.69
N LEU A 53 0.74 -13.65 1.36
CA LEU A 53 0.24 -14.89 1.96
C LEU A 53 -0.35 -15.85 0.92
N TYR A 54 -0.98 -15.32 -0.13
CA TYR A 54 -1.55 -16.11 -1.21
C TYR A 54 -0.48 -16.83 -2.04
N GLU A 55 0.62 -16.15 -2.39
CA GLU A 55 1.64 -16.69 -3.32
C GLU A 55 2.33 -17.94 -2.76
N ILE A 56 2.50 -18.02 -1.45
CA ILE A 56 3.06 -19.19 -0.73
C ILE A 56 1.97 -20.18 -0.32
N GLY A 57 0.71 -19.92 -0.67
CA GLY A 57 -0.42 -20.80 -0.44
C GLY A 57 -0.88 -20.88 1.02
N VAL A 58 -0.68 -19.84 1.84
CA VAL A 58 -1.23 -19.81 3.22
C VAL A 58 -2.74 -19.56 3.21
N VAL A 59 -3.21 -18.72 2.29
CA VAL A 59 -4.62 -18.30 2.19
C VAL A 59 -5.16 -18.41 0.77
N ARG A 60 -6.49 -18.38 0.63
CA ARG A 60 -7.17 -18.06 -0.64
C ARG A 60 -7.62 -16.61 -0.58
N VAL A 61 -7.45 -15.86 -1.66
CA VAL A 61 -7.80 -14.43 -1.70
C VAL A 61 -8.74 -14.16 -2.86
N GLU A 62 -9.82 -13.43 -2.58
CA GLU A 62 -10.67 -12.80 -3.60
C GLU A 62 -10.68 -11.29 -3.39
N VAL A 63 -10.60 -10.51 -4.47
CA VAL A 63 -10.68 -9.05 -4.39
C VAL A 63 -11.92 -8.56 -5.10
N LYS A 64 -12.73 -7.73 -4.41
CA LYS A 64 -14.03 -7.25 -4.89
C LYS A 64 -14.06 -5.73 -4.88
N THR A 65 -14.24 -5.13 -6.04
CA THR A 65 -14.37 -3.67 -6.16
C THR A 65 -15.77 -3.22 -5.74
N VAL A 66 -15.86 -2.19 -4.90
CA VAL A 66 -17.15 -1.65 -4.44
C VAL A 66 -17.29 -0.17 -4.74
N ASN A 67 -18.45 0.20 -5.29
CA ASN A 67 -18.89 1.59 -5.31
C ASN A 67 -19.41 1.96 -3.92
N ILE A 68 -18.63 2.75 -3.17
CA ILE A 68 -18.96 3.19 -1.81
C ILE A 68 -20.26 4.02 -1.71
N ASN A 69 -20.72 4.56 -2.84
CA ASN A 69 -21.97 5.33 -2.90
C ASN A 69 -23.21 4.45 -3.11
N SER A 70 -23.04 3.17 -3.46
CA SER A 70 -24.13 2.22 -3.65
C SER A 70 -24.91 2.00 -2.36
N GLU A 71 -26.24 2.09 -2.43
CA GLU A 71 -27.11 1.77 -1.29
C GLU A 71 -26.93 0.32 -0.80
N ALA A 72 -26.74 -0.63 -1.72
CA ALA A 72 -26.54 -2.02 -1.38
C ALA A 72 -25.28 -2.19 -0.52
N PHE A 73 -24.17 -1.57 -0.92
CA PHE A 73 -22.92 -1.60 -0.15
C PHE A 73 -23.07 -0.97 1.24
N LYS A 74 -23.68 0.23 1.30
CA LYS A 74 -23.92 0.93 2.57
C LYS A 74 -24.77 0.10 3.53
N LYS A 75 -25.79 -0.60 3.03
CA LYS A 75 -26.63 -1.51 3.82
C LYS A 75 -25.85 -2.74 4.29
N SER A 76 -25.07 -3.38 3.41
CA SER A 76 -24.30 -4.58 3.73
C SER A 76 -23.23 -4.38 4.80
N PHE A 77 -22.60 -3.19 4.84
CA PHE A 77 -21.50 -2.91 5.76
C PHE A 77 -21.78 -1.74 6.72
N LEU A 78 -23.06 -1.39 6.91
CA LEU A 78 -23.51 -0.35 7.85
C LEU A 78 -22.74 0.98 7.73
N GLY A 79 -22.36 1.35 6.50
CA GLY A 79 -21.62 2.58 6.20
C GLY A 79 -20.10 2.50 6.34
N ALA A 80 -19.53 1.37 6.76
CA ALA A 80 -18.08 1.16 6.79
C ALA A 80 -17.45 1.39 5.39
N GLN A 81 -16.23 1.90 5.38
CA GLN A 81 -15.50 2.23 4.16
C GLN A 81 -14.44 1.17 3.86
N PRO A 82 -14.17 0.84 2.59
CA PRO A 82 -13.04 0.01 2.22
C PRO A 82 -11.70 0.59 2.71
N PRO A 83 -10.71 -0.27 3.04
CA PRO A 83 -10.72 -1.73 2.92
C PRO A 83 -11.63 -2.42 3.95
N ILE A 84 -12.32 -3.47 3.53
CA ILE A 84 -13.10 -4.37 4.39
C ILE A 84 -12.69 -5.79 4.03
N MET A 85 -12.43 -6.64 5.02
CA MET A 85 -12.07 -8.04 4.78
C MET A 85 -13.15 -8.96 5.36
N VAL A 86 -13.55 -9.97 4.59
CA VAL A 86 -14.48 -11.02 5.05
C VAL A 86 -13.77 -12.36 4.99
N GLU A 87 -13.74 -13.08 6.11
CA GLU A 87 -13.15 -14.42 6.20
C GLU A 87 -14.24 -15.49 6.21
N ASN A 88 -14.17 -16.40 5.23
CA ASN A 88 -15.06 -17.56 5.09
C ASN A 88 -16.56 -17.21 5.19
N LYS A 89 -16.96 -16.00 4.80
CA LYS A 89 -18.33 -15.45 4.92
C LYS A 89 -18.88 -15.33 6.34
N ASN A 90 -18.05 -15.54 7.37
CA ASN A 90 -18.48 -15.60 8.77
C ASN A 90 -17.96 -14.43 9.59
N ALA A 91 -16.67 -14.08 9.44
CA ALA A 91 -16.06 -12.95 10.14
C ALA A 91 -15.89 -11.77 9.19
N THR A 92 -16.23 -10.57 9.65
CA THR A 92 -16.08 -9.32 8.88
C THR A 92 -15.23 -8.36 9.69
N TYR A 93 -14.15 -7.87 9.07
CA TYR A 93 -13.19 -6.93 9.63
C TYR A 93 -13.36 -5.60 8.90
N THR A 94 -13.75 -4.56 9.64
CA THR A 94 -14.10 -3.24 9.05
C THR A 94 -13.19 -2.11 9.52
N ASP A 95 -12.40 -2.34 10.58
CA ASP A 95 -11.35 -1.43 11.04
C ASP A 95 -10.00 -1.92 10.54
N ASN A 96 -9.14 -1.00 10.08
CA ASN A 96 -7.81 -1.33 9.56
C ASN A 96 -6.98 -2.15 10.56
N ARG A 97 -7.09 -1.88 11.87
CA ARG A 97 -6.35 -2.62 12.91
C ARG A 97 -6.82 -4.06 13.06
N GLU A 98 -8.09 -4.32 12.79
CA GLU A 98 -8.64 -5.68 12.81
C GLU A 98 -8.15 -6.48 11.60
N ILE A 99 -8.10 -5.83 10.42
CA ILE A 99 -7.57 -6.43 9.18
C ILE A 99 -6.09 -6.76 9.37
N GLU A 100 -5.28 -5.77 9.75
CA GLU A 100 -3.85 -5.93 10.03
C GLU A 100 -3.61 -7.02 11.08
N GLY A 101 -4.34 -6.98 12.21
CA GLY A 101 -4.23 -7.98 13.26
C GLY A 101 -4.48 -9.40 12.75
N ARG A 102 -5.49 -9.61 11.89
CA ARG A 102 -5.77 -10.94 11.32
C ARG A 102 -4.67 -11.39 10.37
N ILE A 103 -4.17 -10.52 9.50
CA ILE A 103 -3.08 -10.83 8.56
C ILE A 103 -1.79 -11.11 9.34
N PHE A 104 -1.48 -10.32 10.37
CA PHE A 104 -0.35 -10.54 11.28
C PHE A 104 -0.41 -11.92 11.95
N HIS A 105 -1.58 -12.32 12.45
CA HIS A 105 -1.75 -13.65 13.06
C HIS A 105 -1.45 -14.77 12.06
N LEU A 106 -1.91 -14.65 10.81
CA LEU A 106 -1.63 -15.62 9.75
C LEU A 106 -0.14 -15.64 9.39
N ALA A 107 0.47 -14.47 9.18
CA ALA A 107 1.90 -14.38 8.88
C ALA A 107 2.73 -15.06 9.98
N LYS A 108 2.41 -14.80 11.25
CA LYS A 108 3.09 -15.40 12.40
C LYS A 108 2.87 -16.91 12.51
N GLU A 109 1.64 -17.38 12.31
CA GLU A 109 1.30 -18.81 12.35
C GLU A 109 2.12 -19.63 11.33
N PHE A 110 2.36 -19.05 10.15
CA PHE A 110 3.07 -19.70 9.05
C PHE A 110 4.53 -19.23 8.87
N ASN A 111 5.09 -18.52 9.86
CA ASN A 111 6.47 -18.01 9.86
C ASN A 111 6.83 -17.16 8.62
N VAL A 112 5.90 -16.32 8.17
CA VAL A 112 6.09 -15.36 7.08
C VAL A 112 6.61 -14.03 7.67
N PRO A 113 7.81 -13.54 7.28
CA PRO A 113 8.40 -12.32 7.82
C PRO A 113 7.79 -11.06 7.18
N LEU A 114 6.47 -10.89 7.31
CA LEU A 114 5.70 -9.80 6.68
C LEU A 114 5.56 -8.57 7.57
N PHE A 115 5.71 -8.72 8.89
CA PHE A 115 5.52 -7.62 9.85
C PHE A 115 6.74 -7.50 10.75
N GLU A 116 7.25 -6.28 10.87
CA GLU A 116 8.44 -5.92 11.64
C GLU A 116 8.18 -4.64 12.44
N LYS A 117 9.18 -4.19 13.21
CA LYS A 117 9.11 -2.89 13.90
C LYS A 117 10.34 -2.07 13.63
N ASP A 118 10.17 -0.99 12.87
CA ASP A 118 11.21 -0.03 12.56
C ASP A 118 10.66 1.42 12.62
N PRO A 119 10.80 2.10 13.77
CA PRO A 119 10.34 3.48 13.94
C PRO A 119 11.00 4.49 13.00
N VAL A 120 12.20 4.18 12.47
CA VAL A 120 12.89 5.06 11.52
C VAL A 120 12.14 5.02 10.20
N VAL A 121 11.79 3.82 9.73
CA VAL A 121 11.02 3.61 8.51
C VAL A 121 9.62 4.20 8.60
N GLU A 122 8.89 3.94 9.69
CA GLU A 122 7.56 4.52 9.94
C GLU A 122 7.58 6.05 9.77
N LYS A 123 8.52 6.71 10.43
CA LYS A 123 8.67 8.16 10.37
C LYS A 123 9.04 8.66 8.97
N ARG A 124 9.83 7.91 8.20
CA ARG A 124 10.21 8.26 6.82
C ARG A 124 9.00 8.19 5.90
N ILE A 125 8.20 7.12 5.97
CA ILE A 125 6.98 6.94 5.17
C ILE A 125 5.97 8.05 5.49
N GLU A 126 5.71 8.30 6.77
CA GLU A 126 4.79 9.34 7.22
C GLU A 126 5.23 10.72 6.73
N SER A 127 6.51 11.06 6.94
CA SER A 127 7.07 12.36 6.55
C SER A 127 7.04 12.57 5.03
N LEU A 128 7.38 11.55 4.24
CA LEU A 128 7.33 11.61 2.78
C LEU A 128 5.93 11.97 2.31
N TYR A 129 4.93 11.17 2.69
CA TYR A 129 3.58 11.34 2.15
C TYR A 129 2.89 12.60 2.70
N ARG A 130 3.22 13.03 3.92
CA ARG A 130 2.80 14.33 4.47
C ARG A 130 3.31 15.49 3.63
N ASN A 131 4.62 15.52 3.33
CA ASN A 131 5.21 16.59 2.53
C ASN A 131 4.70 16.59 1.08
N PHE A 132 4.45 15.40 0.50
CA PHE A 132 3.79 15.30 -0.80
C PHE A 132 2.39 15.93 -0.79
N LYS A 133 1.54 15.62 0.20
CA LYS A 133 0.20 16.22 0.32
C LYS A 133 0.25 17.74 0.46
N ILE A 134 1.22 18.27 1.22
CA ILE A 134 1.44 19.71 1.37
C ILE A 134 1.79 20.34 0.02
N PHE A 135 2.76 19.77 -0.71
CA PHE A 135 3.15 20.28 -2.03
C PHE A 135 2.02 20.18 -3.05
N LEU A 136 1.33 19.03 -3.13
CA LEU A 136 0.18 18.81 -3.98
C LEU A 136 -0.88 19.90 -3.78
N ARG A 137 -1.26 20.16 -2.53
CA ARG A 137 -2.24 21.21 -2.19
C ARG A 137 -1.72 22.59 -2.58
N SER A 138 -0.52 22.96 -2.12
CA SER A 138 0.06 24.29 -2.32
C SER A 138 0.22 24.64 -3.81
N LYS A 139 0.63 23.66 -4.63
CA LYS A 139 0.79 23.85 -6.07
C LYS A 139 -0.55 23.84 -6.81
N SER A 140 -1.47 22.94 -6.46
CA SER A 140 -2.80 22.90 -7.09
C SER A 140 -3.60 24.18 -6.86
N GLU A 141 -3.52 24.76 -5.65
CA GLU A 141 -4.15 26.03 -5.34
C GLU A 141 -3.56 27.17 -6.19
N HIS A 142 -2.23 27.25 -6.29
CA HIS A 142 -1.54 28.23 -7.13
C HIS A 142 -1.89 28.13 -8.61
N ASP A 143 -1.85 26.91 -9.18
CA ASP A 143 -2.13 26.70 -10.61
C ASP A 143 -3.59 27.03 -10.95
N ARG A 144 -4.53 26.77 -10.02
CA ARG A 144 -5.96 27.10 -10.19
C ARG A 144 -6.21 28.61 -10.26
N GLU A 145 -5.49 29.41 -9.47
CA GLU A 145 -5.62 30.87 -9.47
C GLU A 145 -5.18 31.50 -10.81
N ARG A 146 -4.23 30.87 -11.50
CA ARG A 146 -3.68 31.37 -12.78
C ARG A 146 -4.56 31.11 -14.00
N LYS A 147 -5.67 30.37 -13.86
CA LYS A 147 -6.61 29.97 -14.95
C LYS A 147 -5.94 29.38 -16.21
N GLY A 148 -4.70 28.90 -16.09
CA GLY A 148 -3.96 28.26 -17.18
C GLY A 148 -4.36 26.80 -17.35
N SER A 149 -4.30 26.28 -18.56
CA SER A 149 -4.57 24.87 -18.85
C SER A 149 -3.39 23.94 -18.51
N SER A 150 -2.19 24.49 -18.30
CA SER A 150 -0.96 23.75 -18.02
C SER A 150 -0.43 24.05 -16.61
N PRO A 151 0.13 23.06 -15.90
CA PRO A 151 0.81 23.29 -14.61
C PRO A 151 1.94 24.30 -14.74
N THR A 152 2.12 25.16 -13.73
CA THR A 152 3.27 26.08 -13.71
C THR A 152 4.57 25.26 -13.69
N PRO A 153 5.55 25.55 -14.57
CA PRO A 153 6.84 24.86 -14.56
C PRO A 153 7.56 24.97 -13.22
N MET A 154 8.30 23.94 -12.82
CA MET A 154 8.98 23.87 -11.53
C MET A 154 9.94 25.04 -11.28
N ASP A 155 10.66 25.49 -12.31
CA ASP A 155 11.61 26.60 -12.21
C ASP A 155 10.94 27.96 -12.00
N SER A 156 9.67 28.08 -12.39
CA SER A 156 8.87 29.30 -12.28
C SER A 156 8.00 29.33 -11.02
N LEU A 157 8.14 28.35 -10.12
CA LEU A 157 7.36 28.31 -8.90
C LEU A 157 7.72 29.45 -7.94
N PRO A 158 6.72 30.10 -7.31
CA PRO A 158 6.98 31.05 -6.24
C PRO A 158 7.70 30.39 -5.04
N PRO A 159 8.35 31.19 -4.17
CA PRO A 159 9.14 30.69 -3.06
C PRO A 159 8.41 29.70 -2.14
N GLN A 160 7.11 29.92 -1.88
CA GLN A 160 6.31 29.07 -1.01
C GLN A 160 6.13 27.65 -1.58
N GLN A 161 5.69 27.53 -2.84
CA GLN A 161 5.50 26.25 -3.52
C GLN A 161 6.85 25.54 -3.69
N LYS A 162 7.90 26.29 -4.06
CA LYS A 162 9.25 25.75 -4.21
C LYS A 162 9.80 25.21 -2.89
N ALA A 163 9.55 25.87 -1.76
CA ALA A 163 9.94 25.38 -0.45
C ALA A 163 9.26 24.04 -0.10
N SER A 164 7.95 23.91 -0.35
CA SER A 164 7.24 22.64 -0.10
C SER A 164 7.69 21.50 -1.03
N TYR A 165 8.02 21.81 -2.29
CA TYR A 165 8.65 20.87 -3.21
C TYR A 165 10.02 20.41 -2.71
N ASN A 166 10.89 21.34 -2.30
CA ASN A 166 12.22 21.00 -1.79
C ASN A 166 12.14 20.09 -0.56
N LYS A 167 11.13 20.30 0.31
CA LYS A 167 10.87 19.40 1.44
C LYS A 167 10.44 18.00 1.02
N LEU A 168 9.64 17.87 -0.04
CA LEU A 168 9.32 16.56 -0.62
C LEU A 168 10.58 15.87 -1.16
N VAL A 169 11.41 16.59 -1.92
CA VAL A 169 12.67 16.05 -2.47
C VAL A 169 13.63 15.62 -1.35
N GLU A 170 13.73 16.40 -0.27
CA GLU A 170 14.49 16.03 0.93
C GLU A 170 14.01 14.70 1.51
N GLN A 171 12.69 14.46 1.58
CA GLN A 171 12.18 13.18 2.09
C GLN A 171 12.44 12.01 1.14
N LEU A 172 12.41 12.24 -0.18
CA LEU A 172 12.77 11.23 -1.18
C LEU A 172 14.26 10.86 -1.07
N SER A 173 15.15 11.84 -0.97
CA SER A 173 16.59 11.61 -0.78
C SER A 173 16.89 10.89 0.54
N ASN A 174 16.17 11.19 1.62
CA ASN A 174 16.29 10.46 2.88
C ASN A 174 15.91 8.97 2.78
N ILE A 175 15.01 8.60 1.87
CA ILE A 175 14.65 7.20 1.60
C ILE A 175 15.68 6.55 0.69
N ASP A 176 16.15 7.27 -0.33
CA ASP A 176 17.23 6.81 -1.22
C ASP A 176 18.50 6.49 -0.43
N GLN A 177 18.93 7.39 0.46
CA GLN A 177 20.05 7.17 1.36
C GLN A 177 19.85 5.93 2.23
N LEU A 178 18.65 5.74 2.80
CA LEU A 178 18.34 4.58 3.64
C LEU A 178 18.47 3.27 2.84
N LEU A 179 17.97 3.23 1.61
CA LEU A 179 18.08 2.07 0.72
C LEU A 179 19.54 1.81 0.32
N SER A 180 20.30 2.87 0.01
CA SER A 180 21.72 2.77 -0.31
C SER A 180 22.55 2.25 0.86
N GLU A 181 22.28 2.71 2.09
CA GLU A 181 22.98 2.26 3.29
C GLU A 181 22.66 0.79 3.64
N ARG A 182 21.41 0.36 3.45
CA ARG A 182 20.98 -1.01 3.73
C ARG A 182 21.39 -2.00 2.65
N ASN A 183 21.56 -1.54 1.41
CA ASN A 183 21.86 -2.38 0.25
C ASN A 183 20.90 -3.58 0.15
N SER A 184 19.62 -3.31 0.36
CA SER A 184 18.55 -4.29 0.44
C SER A 184 17.61 -4.19 -0.76
N ARG A 185 16.92 -5.29 -1.10
CA ARG A 185 15.93 -5.31 -2.18
C ARG A 185 14.66 -4.53 -1.81
N TYR A 186 14.20 -4.75 -0.59
CA TYR A 186 13.05 -4.12 0.04
C TYR A 186 13.51 -3.20 1.17
N LEU A 187 12.59 -2.46 1.79
CA LEU A 187 12.95 -1.39 2.72
C LEU A 187 13.71 -1.89 3.96
N LEU A 188 13.39 -3.09 4.44
CA LEU A 188 14.03 -3.71 5.61
C LEU A 188 15.03 -4.83 5.27
N GLY A 189 15.01 -5.38 4.06
CA GLY A 189 15.82 -6.56 3.75
C GLY A 189 15.56 -7.18 2.39
N GLN A 190 15.66 -8.51 2.31
CA GLN A 190 15.48 -9.25 1.06
C GLN A 190 14.04 -9.72 0.84
N SER A 191 13.20 -9.67 1.88
CA SER A 191 11.79 -10.01 1.85
C SER A 191 10.93 -8.75 2.00
N MET A 192 9.75 -8.76 1.41
CA MET A 192 8.78 -7.68 1.51
C MET A 192 8.15 -7.67 2.91
N THR A 193 7.97 -6.49 3.50
CA THR A 193 7.22 -6.30 4.75
C THR A 193 6.02 -5.36 4.54
N GLU A 194 5.21 -5.14 5.57
CA GLU A 194 4.13 -4.15 5.62
C GLU A 194 4.61 -2.75 5.20
N TYR A 195 5.84 -2.37 5.55
CA TYR A 195 6.39 -1.06 5.19
C TYR A 195 6.57 -0.89 3.67
N ASP A 196 6.87 -1.96 2.94
CA ASP A 196 6.89 -1.92 1.48
C ASP A 196 5.47 -1.80 0.91
N CYS A 197 4.51 -2.50 1.52
CA CYS A 197 3.09 -2.43 1.23
C CYS A 197 2.52 -1.03 1.47
N GLU A 198 3.12 -0.26 2.39
CA GLU A 198 2.82 1.15 2.59
C GLU A 198 3.55 2.08 1.61
N LEU A 199 4.87 1.94 1.50
CA LEU A 199 5.74 2.89 0.80
C LEU A 199 5.56 2.83 -0.71
N MET A 200 5.50 1.63 -1.31
CA MET A 200 5.46 1.48 -2.77
C MET A 200 4.20 2.11 -3.39
N PRO A 201 2.98 1.91 -2.84
CA PRO A 201 1.79 2.63 -3.32
C PRO A 201 1.93 4.15 -3.23
N ARG A 202 2.52 4.66 -2.13
CA ARG A 202 2.73 6.09 -1.91
C ARG A 202 3.73 6.67 -2.91
N LEU A 203 4.84 6.00 -3.17
CA LEU A 203 5.82 6.38 -4.20
C LEU A 203 5.20 6.38 -5.59
N HIS A 204 4.40 5.36 -5.92
CA HIS A 204 3.71 5.30 -7.20
C HIS A 204 2.70 6.45 -7.37
N HIS A 205 1.94 6.78 -6.32
CA HIS A 205 1.07 7.95 -6.31
C HIS A 205 1.86 9.25 -6.54
N ILE A 206 2.98 9.44 -5.84
CA ILE A 206 3.85 10.62 -6.00
C ILE A 206 4.31 10.74 -7.45
N ARG A 207 4.77 9.65 -8.06
CA ARG A 207 5.23 9.63 -9.46
C ARG A 207 4.11 10.00 -10.42
N ILE A 208 2.98 9.31 -10.37
CA ILE A 208 1.88 9.52 -11.34
C ILE A 208 1.25 10.91 -11.18
N VAL A 209 0.96 11.34 -9.96
CA VAL A 209 0.42 12.68 -9.70
C VAL A 209 1.45 13.76 -10.02
N GLY A 210 2.71 13.52 -9.70
CA GLY A 210 3.84 14.38 -10.06
C GLY A 210 3.85 14.68 -11.54
N GLN A 211 3.88 13.64 -12.36
CA GLN A 211 3.96 13.75 -13.81
C GLN A 211 2.70 14.35 -14.42
N ARG A 212 1.51 13.99 -13.92
CA ARG A 212 0.23 14.33 -14.57
C ARG A 212 -0.39 15.64 -14.08
N LEU A 213 -0.18 16.02 -12.83
CA LEU A 213 -0.85 17.17 -12.21
C LEU A 213 0.13 18.26 -11.76
N LEU A 214 1.36 17.88 -11.40
CA LEU A 214 2.30 18.80 -10.75
C LEU A 214 3.52 19.14 -11.62
N GLY A 215 3.68 18.54 -12.79
CA GLY A 215 4.77 18.85 -13.72
C GLY A 215 6.17 18.55 -13.16
N PHE A 216 6.32 17.53 -12.32
CA PHE A 216 7.61 17.03 -11.86
C PHE A 216 7.68 15.50 -11.91
N ASP A 217 8.89 14.94 -11.87
CA ASP A 217 9.11 13.50 -11.66
C ASP A 217 9.99 13.28 -10.43
N ILE A 218 9.96 12.07 -9.86
CA ILE A 218 10.92 11.69 -8.82
C ILE A 218 12.34 11.87 -9.41
N PRO A 219 13.23 12.66 -8.79
CA PRO A 219 14.53 12.95 -9.37
C PRO A 219 15.34 11.67 -9.62
N LEU A 220 16.03 11.60 -10.76
CA LEU A 220 16.85 10.43 -11.13
C LEU A 220 18.20 10.40 -10.40
N ASN A 221 18.63 11.56 -9.87
CA ASN A 221 19.91 11.74 -9.16
C ASN A 221 19.60 12.32 -7.77
N LEU A 222 19.08 11.49 -6.87
CA LEU A 222 18.77 11.87 -5.48
C LEU A 222 19.98 11.82 -4.55
#